data_AF-A0A3N9MSE2-F1
#
_entry.id   AF-A0A3N9MSE2-F1
#
_cell.length_a   1.000
_cell.length_b   1.000
_cell.length_c   1.000
_cell.angle_alpha   90.00
_cell.angle_beta   90.00
_cell.angle_gamma   90.00
#
_symmetry.space_group_name_H-M   'P 1'
#
loop_
_entity.id
_entity.type
_entity.pdbx_description
1 polymer ?
#
loop_
_entity_poly.entity_id
_entity_poly.type
_entity_poly.pdbx_seq_one_letter_code
_entity_poly.pdbx_strand_id
1 'polypeptide(L)'
;MKSCYLIMLILSTVVFAAAGEFDKYFTGQTMRIDYVHVGDNDEEWVAIDHIYKEGEWAGTRKNMIDPHNNGKYFIKVYEVKSGNLIFSRGFNSYFGEYQTTAKAINGIKRAYHESAVIPFPIDSILFTLEVRDKYNKLNPVFSSVIDPNSVDIIEEKPDPEIVVVRQVINGTPQDKVDLAFIGEGYTKSELDSFKAHLAYFTNVFLNQEPFKTYKDRFNIYGVLKYSAESGIDEPTHHSFKNTAVGASFNSMGSPRYVLTEENKALHDIASAVPYDALLIMINHDRYGGGGIYNFFLTFTTGNIWKEYVMVHEFGHSFAGLADEYYSSSTAYEEFYPPGVEPVEPNITALLDPQNLKWQGLVEEGTPIPTPWNKEAYDKAGEAYNKKRAEYNKKIAELKKNGAPEKTIKAIEEEANLHSKKNQALRDSLMTASPYWGKTGAFEGAGYISTGFYRPQIDCIMFSQGIKDYCPVCRQAIVEMIKYYTE
;
A
#
# COMPACT_ATOMS: atom_id res chain seq x y z
N MET A 1 -13.05 -43.81 57.01
CA MET A 1 -11.91 -43.36 56.17
C MET A 1 -12.19 -43.78 54.74
N LYS A 2 -12.71 -42.88 53.91
CA LYS A 2 -12.95 -43.12 52.48
C LYS A 2 -11.88 -42.35 51.70
N SER A 3 -10.97 -43.07 51.06
CA SER A 3 -9.87 -42.50 50.27
C SER A 3 -10.41 -41.96 48.96
N CYS A 4 -10.32 -40.64 48.76
CA CYS A 4 -10.50 -40.00 47.46
C CYS A 4 -9.24 -40.24 46.61
N TYR A 5 -9.39 -40.91 45.47
CA TYR A 5 -8.38 -40.94 44.43
C TYR A 5 -8.54 -39.71 43.54
N LEU A 6 -7.56 -38.81 43.60
CA LEU A 6 -7.43 -37.66 42.71
C LEU A 6 -6.88 -38.17 41.36
N ILE A 7 -7.72 -38.23 40.34
CA ILE A 7 -7.30 -38.51 38.97
C ILE A 7 -6.67 -37.24 38.41
N MET A 8 -5.35 -37.23 38.30
CA MET A 8 -4.58 -36.16 37.67
C MET A 8 -4.69 -36.32 36.16
N LEU A 9 -5.54 -35.51 35.52
CA LEU A 9 -5.63 -35.44 34.06
C LEU A 9 -4.36 -34.73 33.55
N ILE A 10 -3.41 -35.50 33.03
CA ILE A 10 -2.25 -34.96 32.31
C ILE A 10 -2.78 -34.49 30.95
N LEU A 11 -3.02 -33.17 30.84
CA LEU A 11 -3.28 -32.51 29.58
C LEU A 11 -1.96 -32.51 28.78
N SER A 12 -1.78 -33.50 27.91
CA SER A 12 -0.70 -33.49 26.93
C SER A 12 -0.99 -32.38 25.92
N THR A 13 -0.37 -31.21 26.11
CA THR A 13 -0.27 -30.17 25.08
C THR A 13 0.52 -30.74 23.91
N VAL A 14 -0.20 -31.15 22.85
CA VAL A 14 0.44 -31.46 21.58
C VAL A 14 0.75 -30.12 20.91
N VAL A 15 1.98 -29.65 21.12
CA VAL A 15 2.57 -28.62 20.26
C VAL A 15 2.87 -29.32 18.94
N PHE A 16 1.92 -29.30 18.01
CA PHE A 16 2.21 -29.71 16.65
C PHE A 16 3.14 -28.67 16.02
N ALA A 17 4.25 -29.15 15.47
CA ALA A 17 5.26 -28.36 14.81
C ALA A 17 4.66 -27.67 13.58
N ALA A 18 4.52 -26.34 13.64
CA ALA A 18 4.11 -25.51 12.49
C ALA A 18 5.03 -25.67 11.27
N ALA A 19 6.26 -26.15 11.46
CA ALA A 19 7.18 -26.47 10.37
C ALA A 19 6.68 -27.61 9.46
N GLY A 20 5.75 -28.46 9.91
CA GLY A 20 5.27 -29.60 9.12
C GLY A 20 4.09 -29.32 8.19
N GLU A 21 3.38 -28.19 8.37
CA GLU A 21 2.15 -27.92 7.59
C GLU A 21 2.43 -27.28 6.23
N PHE A 22 3.40 -26.37 6.15
CA PHE A 22 3.82 -25.77 4.88
C PHE A 22 4.44 -26.81 3.93
N ASP A 23 5.40 -27.59 4.42
CA ASP A 23 6.13 -28.59 3.62
C ASP A 23 5.23 -29.74 3.14
N LYS A 24 4.00 -29.86 3.66
CA LYS A 24 2.98 -30.77 3.15
C LYS A 24 2.46 -30.35 1.78
N TYR A 25 2.38 -29.04 1.51
CA TYR A 25 1.74 -28.50 0.32
C TYR A 25 2.70 -27.74 -0.60
N PHE A 26 3.82 -27.23 -0.10
CA PHE A 26 4.69 -26.30 -0.81
C PHE A 26 6.17 -26.68 -0.74
N THR A 27 6.94 -26.31 -1.77
CA THR A 27 8.37 -26.67 -1.91
C THR A 27 9.34 -25.68 -1.25
N GLY A 28 8.85 -24.50 -0.85
CA GLY A 28 9.68 -23.40 -0.36
C GLY A 28 10.26 -22.49 -1.45
N GLN A 29 9.92 -22.73 -2.72
CA GLN A 29 10.14 -21.79 -3.82
C GLN A 29 8.89 -20.93 -4.04
N THR A 30 9.00 -19.92 -4.91
CA THR A 30 7.90 -19.03 -5.28
C THR A 30 7.29 -19.43 -6.62
N MET A 31 5.95 -19.46 -6.69
CA MET A 31 5.21 -19.46 -7.95
C MET A 31 4.65 -18.05 -8.17
N ARG A 32 5.03 -17.44 -9.30
CA ARG A 32 4.43 -16.20 -9.77
C ARG A 32 3.48 -16.51 -10.91
N ILE A 33 2.25 -16.02 -10.81
CA ILE A 33 1.19 -16.18 -11.81
C ILE A 33 0.88 -14.79 -12.34
N ASP A 34 1.33 -14.53 -13.56
CA ASP A 34 1.01 -13.30 -14.29
C ASP A 34 -0.35 -13.46 -14.98
N TYR A 35 -1.17 -12.43 -14.89
CA TYR A 35 -2.49 -12.40 -15.49
C TYR A 35 -2.85 -10.99 -15.98
N VAL A 36 -3.81 -10.94 -16.90
CA VAL A 36 -4.39 -9.68 -17.37
C VAL A 36 -5.79 -9.54 -16.79
N HIS A 37 -6.02 -8.42 -16.13
CA HIS A 37 -7.30 -7.99 -15.58
C HIS A 37 -7.93 -6.97 -16.53
N VAL A 38 -9.08 -7.31 -17.12
CA VAL A 38 -9.75 -6.53 -18.16
C VAL A 38 -11.13 -6.12 -17.68
N GLY A 39 -11.54 -4.89 -17.95
CA GLY A 39 -12.90 -4.47 -17.64
C GLY A 39 -13.11 -2.97 -17.59
N ASP A 40 -14.25 -2.58 -17.03
CA ASP A 40 -14.68 -1.23 -16.71
C ASP A 40 -15.30 -1.20 -15.30
N ASN A 41 -16.15 -0.21 -14.97
CA ASN A 41 -16.77 -0.12 -13.65
C ASN A 41 -17.80 -1.25 -13.37
N ASP A 42 -18.42 -1.81 -14.41
CA ASP A 42 -19.53 -2.76 -14.30
C ASP A 42 -19.09 -4.22 -14.46
N GLU A 43 -18.12 -4.48 -15.34
CA GLU A 43 -17.70 -5.84 -15.72
C GLU A 43 -16.18 -6.03 -15.55
N GLU A 44 -15.78 -7.22 -15.13
CA GLU A 44 -14.37 -7.62 -15.01
C GLU A 44 -14.13 -9.07 -15.47
N TRP A 45 -12.97 -9.30 -16.07
CA TRP A 45 -12.48 -10.60 -16.52
C TRP A 45 -11.00 -10.75 -16.24
N VAL A 46 -10.58 -11.98 -15.96
CA VAL A 46 -9.18 -12.33 -15.78
C VAL A 46 -8.78 -13.45 -16.74
N ALA A 47 -7.57 -13.34 -17.30
CA ALA A 47 -6.92 -14.41 -18.05
C ALA A 47 -5.46 -14.54 -17.61
N ILE A 48 -5.00 -15.77 -17.37
CA ILE A 48 -3.58 -16.05 -17.09
C ILE A 48 -2.75 -15.73 -18.35
N ASP A 49 -1.65 -15.02 -18.16
CA ASP A 49 -0.63 -14.77 -19.18
C ASP A 49 0.49 -15.83 -19.09
N HIS A 50 1.29 -15.79 -18.01
CA HIS A 50 2.41 -16.72 -17.80
C HIS A 50 2.52 -17.17 -16.34
N ILE A 51 3.16 -18.31 -16.10
CA ILE A 51 3.44 -18.82 -14.77
C ILE A 51 4.95 -19.09 -14.66
N TYR A 52 5.53 -18.68 -13.54
CA TYR A 52 6.96 -18.79 -13.28
C TYR A 52 7.21 -19.56 -12.00
N LYS A 53 8.32 -20.28 -11.99
CA LYS A 53 8.97 -20.79 -10.78
C LYS A 53 10.18 -19.94 -10.51
N GLU A 54 10.11 -19.15 -9.45
CA GLU A 54 11.15 -18.23 -9.05
C GLU A 54 11.98 -18.80 -7.88
N GLY A 55 12.78 -17.94 -7.27
CA GLY A 55 13.66 -18.28 -6.16
C GLY A 55 12.94 -18.67 -4.88
N GLU A 56 13.61 -18.43 -3.76
CA GLU A 56 13.12 -18.76 -2.42
C GLU A 56 11.84 -18.00 -2.07
N TRP A 57 10.87 -18.69 -1.45
CA TRP A 57 9.67 -18.08 -0.89
C TRP A 57 10.03 -17.22 0.33
N ALA A 58 9.72 -15.92 0.22
CA ALA A 58 9.92 -14.92 1.26
C ALA A 58 8.83 -14.98 2.33
N GLY A 59 7.58 -15.14 1.90
CA GLY A 59 6.43 -15.02 2.79
C GLY A 59 6.37 -16.04 3.93
N THR A 60 5.43 -15.80 4.83
CA THR A 60 5.22 -16.65 6.00
C THR A 60 5.02 -18.11 5.60
N ARG A 61 5.68 -19.01 6.34
CA ARG A 61 5.47 -20.47 6.26
C ARG A 61 4.55 -20.99 7.37
N LYS A 62 3.98 -20.10 8.18
CA LYS A 62 3.13 -20.46 9.33
C LYS A 62 1.70 -19.96 9.13
N ASN A 63 1.55 -18.70 8.74
CA ASN A 63 0.25 -18.05 8.61
C ASN A 63 -0.19 -18.04 7.14
N MET A 64 -0.35 -19.23 6.55
CA MET A 64 -0.65 -19.36 5.10
C MET A 64 -2.04 -18.85 4.73
N ILE A 65 -2.96 -18.77 5.70
CA ILE A 65 -4.31 -18.23 5.52
C ILE A 65 -4.34 -16.82 6.12
N ASP A 66 -4.48 -15.81 5.26
CA ASP A 66 -4.64 -14.41 5.65
C ASP A 66 -5.79 -14.21 6.66
N PRO A 67 -5.51 -13.72 7.89
CA PRO A 67 -6.52 -13.49 8.92
C PRO A 67 -7.13 -12.08 8.89
N HIS A 68 -6.62 -11.16 8.07
CA HIS A 68 -6.93 -9.73 8.14
C HIS A 68 -8.23 -9.36 7.42
N ASN A 69 -8.68 -10.18 6.47
CA ASN A 69 -9.91 -9.93 5.69
C ASN A 69 -9.95 -8.50 5.09
N ASN A 70 -8.80 -8.00 4.60
CA ASN A 70 -8.66 -6.67 4.01
C ASN A 70 -8.41 -6.76 2.49
N GLY A 71 -8.63 -5.67 1.76
CA GLY A 71 -8.50 -5.60 0.31
C GLY A 71 -9.79 -5.97 -0.43
N LYS A 72 -9.91 -5.43 -1.65
CA LYS A 72 -11.02 -5.65 -2.59
C LYS A 72 -10.98 -7.05 -3.21
N TYR A 73 -9.78 -7.59 -3.41
CA TYR A 73 -9.57 -8.90 -4.03
C TYR A 73 -8.87 -9.86 -3.07
N PHE A 74 -9.07 -11.16 -3.31
CA PHE A 74 -8.41 -12.24 -2.61
C PHE A 74 -7.84 -13.26 -3.59
N ILE A 75 -6.57 -13.61 -3.40
CA ILE A 75 -6.01 -14.85 -3.92
C ILE A 75 -6.41 -15.96 -2.94
N LYS A 76 -6.98 -17.05 -3.45
CA LYS A 76 -7.21 -18.28 -2.71
C LYS A 76 -6.69 -19.47 -3.49
N VAL A 77 -5.94 -20.33 -2.82
CA VAL A 77 -5.32 -21.53 -3.39
C VAL A 77 -5.85 -22.74 -2.66
N TYR A 78 -6.45 -23.66 -3.41
CA TYR A 78 -6.97 -24.91 -2.87
C TYR A 78 -6.18 -26.10 -3.43
N GLU A 79 -5.88 -27.09 -2.59
CA GLU A 79 -5.33 -28.36 -3.08
C GLU A 79 -6.42 -29.12 -3.86
N VAL A 80 -6.16 -29.51 -5.11
CA VAL A 80 -7.17 -30.17 -5.96
C VAL A 80 -7.63 -31.51 -5.36
N LYS A 81 -6.72 -32.27 -4.76
CA LYS A 81 -7.01 -33.61 -4.23
C LYS A 81 -7.99 -33.60 -3.06
N SER A 82 -7.86 -32.62 -2.16
CA SER A 82 -8.64 -32.56 -0.92
C SER A 82 -9.73 -31.48 -0.93
N GLY A 83 -9.59 -30.46 -1.77
CA GLY A 83 -10.41 -29.25 -1.75
C GLY A 83 -10.09 -28.29 -0.59
N ASN A 84 -9.04 -28.56 0.19
CA ASN A 84 -8.66 -27.71 1.32
C ASN A 84 -8.09 -26.38 0.84
N LEU A 85 -8.47 -25.28 1.48
CA LEU A 85 -7.79 -24.00 1.34
C LEU A 85 -6.41 -24.10 2.00
N ILE A 86 -5.35 -23.88 1.23
CA ILE A 86 -3.96 -24.06 1.68
C ILE A 86 -3.17 -22.75 1.66
N PHE A 87 -3.64 -21.73 0.94
CA PHE A 87 -3.08 -20.39 0.99
C PHE A 87 -4.15 -19.34 0.65
N SER A 88 -4.12 -18.19 1.30
CA SER A 88 -4.90 -17.02 0.89
C SER A 88 -4.20 -15.70 1.18
N ARG A 89 -4.49 -14.69 0.37
CA ARG A 89 -3.95 -13.33 0.53
C ARG A 89 -4.93 -12.28 0.02
N GLY A 90 -5.29 -11.32 0.87
CA GLY A 90 -6.07 -10.14 0.47
C GLY A 90 -5.20 -9.09 -0.21
N PHE A 91 -5.72 -8.36 -1.19
CA PHE A 91 -5.00 -7.30 -1.89
C PHE A 91 -5.96 -6.28 -2.56
N ASN A 92 -5.41 -5.14 -2.96
CA ASN A 92 -6.02 -4.21 -3.90
C ASN A 92 -5.22 -4.24 -5.20
N SER A 93 -5.82 -3.81 -6.30
CA SER A 93 -5.17 -3.86 -7.61
C SER A 93 -5.30 -2.55 -8.37
N TYR A 94 -4.42 -2.34 -9.36
CA TYR A 94 -4.50 -1.20 -10.26
C TYR A 94 -5.86 -1.17 -10.96
N PHE A 95 -6.31 -2.32 -11.48
CA PHE A 95 -7.64 -2.41 -12.08
C PHE A 95 -8.74 -2.05 -11.07
N GLY A 96 -8.67 -2.57 -9.85
CA GLY A 96 -9.64 -2.28 -8.79
C GLY A 96 -9.85 -0.79 -8.51
N GLU A 97 -8.77 0.00 -8.54
CA GLU A 97 -8.82 1.46 -8.45
C GLU A 97 -9.30 2.10 -9.76
N TYR A 98 -8.85 1.62 -10.93
CA TYR A 98 -9.31 2.12 -12.23
C TYR A 98 -10.83 2.08 -12.36
N GLN A 99 -11.48 1.03 -11.85
CA GLN A 99 -12.94 0.90 -11.86
C GLN A 99 -13.65 2.08 -11.19
N THR A 100 -13.02 2.78 -10.26
CA THR A 100 -13.61 3.94 -9.56
C THR A 100 -13.45 5.26 -10.30
N THR A 101 -12.77 5.26 -11.46
CA THR A 101 -12.51 6.47 -12.26
C THR A 101 -13.69 6.79 -13.18
N ALA A 102 -13.83 8.09 -13.53
CA ALA A 102 -14.83 8.53 -14.50
C ALA A 102 -14.72 7.83 -15.87
N LYS A 103 -13.51 7.40 -16.28
CA LYS A 103 -13.35 6.66 -17.54
C LYS A 103 -14.02 5.29 -17.49
N ALA A 104 -13.79 4.54 -16.41
CA ALA A 104 -14.39 3.23 -16.21
C ALA A 104 -15.92 3.33 -16.03
N ILE A 105 -16.40 4.31 -15.27
CA ILE A 105 -17.84 4.59 -15.09
C ILE A 105 -18.53 4.92 -16.43
N ASN A 106 -17.81 5.55 -17.36
CA ASN A 106 -18.29 5.81 -18.72
C ASN A 106 -18.15 4.60 -19.68
N GLY A 107 -17.89 3.39 -19.15
CA GLY A 107 -17.82 2.15 -19.92
C GLY A 107 -16.56 1.99 -20.77
N ILE A 108 -15.50 2.76 -20.51
CA ILE A 108 -14.22 2.55 -21.19
C ILE A 108 -13.59 1.30 -20.57
N LYS A 109 -13.38 0.29 -21.40
CA LYS A 109 -12.68 -0.94 -20.99
C LYS A 109 -11.17 -0.76 -21.12
N ARG A 110 -10.43 -1.22 -20.11
CA ARG A 110 -8.95 -1.27 -20.09
C ARG A 110 -8.47 -2.65 -19.67
N ALA A 111 -7.21 -2.92 -19.95
CA ALA A 111 -6.50 -4.14 -19.56
C ALA A 111 -5.28 -3.75 -18.74
N TYR A 112 -5.08 -4.41 -17.61
CA TYR A 112 -3.96 -4.23 -16.70
C TYR A 112 -3.26 -5.55 -16.46
N HIS A 113 -1.94 -5.56 -16.56
CA HIS A 113 -1.14 -6.73 -16.21
C HIS A 113 -0.91 -6.74 -14.69
N GLU A 114 -1.15 -7.86 -14.03
CA GLU A 114 -1.08 -8.03 -12.58
C GLU A 114 -0.42 -9.39 -12.26
N SER A 115 0.11 -9.56 -11.05
CA SER A 115 0.78 -10.81 -10.64
C SER A 115 0.25 -11.28 -9.29
N ALA A 116 0.03 -12.59 -9.17
CA ALA A 116 -0.13 -13.27 -7.90
C ALA A 116 1.17 -13.98 -7.55
N VAL A 117 1.68 -13.77 -6.34
CA VAL A 117 2.91 -14.40 -5.84
C VAL A 117 2.54 -15.32 -4.69
N ILE A 118 2.72 -16.62 -4.87
CA ILE A 118 2.29 -17.67 -3.92
C ILE A 118 3.46 -18.64 -3.65
N PRO A 119 3.46 -19.39 -2.54
CA PRO A 119 4.42 -20.48 -2.37
C PRO A 119 4.19 -21.56 -3.43
N PHE A 120 5.28 -22.07 -4.00
CA PHE A 120 5.23 -23.03 -5.11
C PHE A 120 4.67 -24.38 -4.63
N PRO A 121 3.54 -24.86 -5.19
CA PRO A 121 2.86 -26.05 -4.71
C PRO A 121 3.55 -27.35 -5.15
N ILE A 122 3.41 -28.40 -4.34
CA ILE A 122 3.91 -29.75 -4.62
C ILE A 122 2.97 -30.49 -5.60
N ASP A 123 1.67 -30.33 -5.41
CA ASP A 123 0.61 -30.97 -6.19
C ASP A 123 -0.27 -29.92 -6.90
N SER A 124 -1.10 -30.36 -7.84
CA SER A 124 -2.00 -29.46 -8.57
C SER A 124 -2.91 -28.67 -7.63
N ILE A 125 -3.06 -27.38 -7.93
CA ILE A 125 -3.88 -26.44 -7.17
C ILE A 125 -5.03 -25.90 -8.00
N LEU A 126 -6.13 -25.52 -7.34
CA LEU A 126 -7.13 -24.61 -7.89
C LEU A 126 -6.76 -23.20 -7.41
N PHE A 127 -6.20 -22.40 -8.32
CA PHE A 127 -5.97 -20.98 -8.10
C PHE A 127 -7.28 -20.22 -8.36
N THR A 128 -7.71 -19.41 -7.40
CA THR A 128 -8.95 -18.63 -7.46
C THR A 128 -8.66 -17.18 -7.12
N LEU A 129 -9.15 -16.26 -7.94
CA LEU A 129 -9.29 -14.86 -7.58
C LEU A 129 -10.74 -14.60 -7.19
N GLU A 130 -10.94 -14.01 -6.02
CA GLU A 130 -12.24 -13.54 -5.54
C GLU A 130 -12.25 -12.02 -5.44
N VAL A 131 -13.42 -11.42 -5.66
CA VAL A 131 -13.66 -9.98 -5.52
C VAL A 131 -14.78 -9.73 -4.51
N ARG A 132 -14.67 -8.63 -3.75
CA ARG A 132 -15.75 -8.17 -2.88
C ARG A 132 -16.88 -7.56 -3.69
N ASP A 133 -18.09 -8.04 -3.45
CA ASP A 133 -19.29 -7.33 -3.87
C ASP A 133 -19.56 -6.09 -2.99
N LYS A 134 -20.61 -5.35 -3.33
CA LYS A 134 -21.06 -4.16 -2.59
C LYS A 134 -21.48 -4.43 -1.13
N TYR A 135 -21.51 -5.69 -0.67
CA TYR A 135 -21.78 -6.08 0.71
C TYR A 135 -20.54 -6.67 1.39
N ASN A 136 -19.35 -6.45 0.82
CA ASN A 136 -18.07 -7.02 1.23
C ASN A 136 -18.02 -8.56 1.23
N LYS A 137 -18.92 -9.24 0.52
CA LYS A 137 -18.83 -10.69 0.35
C LYS A 137 -17.90 -11.02 -0.80
N LEU A 138 -16.98 -11.94 -0.54
CA LEU A 138 -16.06 -12.44 -1.56
C LEU A 138 -16.77 -13.42 -2.48
N ASN A 139 -16.64 -13.20 -3.79
CA ASN A 139 -17.18 -14.06 -4.83
C ASN A 139 -16.08 -14.36 -5.86
N PRO A 140 -15.96 -15.61 -6.36
CA PRO A 140 -15.00 -15.93 -7.42
C PRO A 140 -15.24 -15.11 -8.68
N VAL A 141 -14.20 -14.45 -9.19
CA VAL A 141 -14.17 -13.82 -10.51
C VAL A 141 -13.41 -14.69 -11.52
N PHE A 142 -12.45 -15.48 -11.04
CA PHE A 142 -11.63 -16.36 -11.87
C PHE A 142 -11.19 -17.60 -11.11
N SER A 143 -11.10 -18.73 -11.80
CA SER A 143 -10.48 -19.93 -11.27
C SER A 143 -9.80 -20.74 -12.36
N SER A 144 -8.64 -21.30 -12.06
CA SER A 144 -7.92 -22.22 -12.96
C SER A 144 -7.19 -23.29 -12.17
N VAL A 145 -7.15 -24.50 -12.73
CA VAL A 145 -6.31 -25.58 -12.21
C VAL A 145 -4.90 -25.38 -12.76
N ILE A 146 -3.91 -25.34 -11.86
CA ILE A 146 -2.49 -25.23 -12.21
C ILE A 146 -1.79 -26.53 -11.79
N ASP A 147 -1.14 -27.19 -12.74
CA ASP A 147 -0.25 -28.32 -12.48
C ASP A 147 1.19 -27.81 -12.31
N PRO A 148 1.81 -27.93 -11.11
CA PRO A 148 3.18 -27.46 -10.86
C PRO A 148 4.25 -28.19 -11.68
N ASN A 149 3.91 -29.30 -12.35
CA ASN A 149 4.82 -30.04 -13.22
C ASN A 149 4.61 -29.73 -14.71
N SER A 150 3.76 -28.76 -15.05
CA SER A 150 3.54 -28.35 -16.44
C SER A 150 4.83 -27.83 -17.08
N VAL A 151 5.04 -28.19 -18.35
CA VAL A 151 6.15 -27.69 -19.17
C VAL A 151 6.01 -26.21 -19.53
N ASP A 152 4.83 -25.62 -19.31
CA ASP A 152 4.55 -24.20 -19.56
C ASP A 152 5.01 -23.30 -18.39
N ILE A 153 5.45 -23.89 -17.27
CA ILE A 153 6.01 -23.12 -16.15
C ILE A 153 7.45 -22.71 -16.49
N ILE A 154 7.69 -21.41 -16.48
CA ILE A 154 8.96 -20.81 -16.83
C ILE A 154 9.90 -20.85 -15.62
N GLU A 155 11.11 -21.40 -15.79
CA GLU A 155 12.16 -21.49 -14.76
C GLU A 155 13.40 -20.63 -15.09
N GLU A 156 13.19 -19.51 -15.78
CA GLU A 156 14.28 -18.60 -16.15
C GLU A 156 14.91 -17.95 -14.92
N LYS A 157 16.22 -17.69 -15.00
CA LYS A 157 16.94 -17.00 -13.93
C LYS A 157 16.75 -15.49 -14.06
N PRO A 158 16.77 -14.74 -12.95
CA PRO A 158 16.77 -13.29 -12.99
C PRO A 158 17.91 -12.75 -13.86
N ASP A 159 17.66 -11.62 -14.51
CA ASP A 159 18.64 -10.97 -15.39
C ASP A 159 19.94 -10.68 -14.63
N PRO A 160 21.10 -11.19 -15.09
CA PRO A 160 22.38 -11.01 -14.41
C PRO A 160 22.88 -9.56 -14.38
N GLU A 161 22.29 -8.65 -15.16
CA GLU A 161 22.61 -7.22 -15.13
C GLU A 161 21.91 -6.46 -13.99
N ILE A 162 20.95 -7.09 -13.30
CA ILE A 162 20.29 -6.49 -12.14
C ILE A 162 21.30 -6.33 -11.01
N VAL A 163 21.43 -5.10 -10.52
CA VAL A 163 22.25 -4.78 -9.35
C VAL A 163 21.45 -5.04 -8.09
N VAL A 164 21.98 -5.88 -7.21
CA VAL A 164 21.40 -6.15 -5.88
C VAL A 164 22.30 -5.57 -4.79
N VAL A 165 21.70 -4.79 -3.90
CA VAL A 165 22.33 -4.24 -2.70
C VAL A 165 21.63 -4.81 -1.47
N ARG A 166 22.34 -5.60 -0.66
CA ARG A 166 21.83 -6.12 0.62
C ARG A 166 22.01 -5.05 1.70
N GLN A 167 21.02 -4.18 1.86
CA GLN A 167 21.13 -2.97 2.70
C GLN A 167 21.02 -3.30 4.20
N VAL A 168 20.05 -4.12 4.59
CA VAL A 168 19.87 -4.63 5.96
C VAL A 168 19.47 -6.09 5.86
N ILE A 169 20.16 -7.00 6.54
CA ILE A 169 19.83 -8.43 6.56
C ILE A 169 19.88 -8.91 8.00
N ASN A 170 18.71 -9.14 8.59
CA ASN A 170 18.55 -9.54 9.99
C ASN A 170 18.21 -11.03 10.17
N GLY A 171 17.96 -11.75 9.08
CA GLY A 171 17.73 -13.19 9.13
C GLY A 171 17.38 -13.79 7.77
N THR A 172 16.94 -15.04 7.79
CA THR A 172 16.38 -15.71 6.62
C THR A 172 15.05 -15.08 6.23
N PRO A 173 14.70 -15.07 4.92
CA PRO A 173 13.45 -14.48 4.44
C PRO A 173 12.20 -14.98 5.19
N GLN A 174 12.16 -16.29 5.48
CA GLN A 174 11.00 -16.95 6.12
C GLN A 174 10.64 -16.44 7.52
N ASP A 175 11.55 -15.72 8.18
CA ASP A 175 11.39 -15.23 9.56
C ASP A 175 11.42 -13.69 9.63
N LYS A 176 11.38 -13.02 8.48
CA LYS A 176 11.51 -11.56 8.35
C LYS A 176 10.41 -11.03 7.43
N VAL A 177 10.25 -9.72 7.43
CA VAL A 177 9.54 -9.00 6.36
C VAL A 177 10.61 -8.57 5.36
N ASP A 178 10.57 -9.11 4.15
CA ASP A 178 11.53 -8.78 3.09
C ASP A 178 11.03 -7.61 2.24
N LEU A 179 11.73 -6.48 2.31
CA LEU A 179 11.43 -5.28 1.52
C LEU A 179 12.37 -5.18 0.33
N ALA A 180 11.81 -5.09 -0.88
CA ALA A 180 12.59 -4.82 -2.09
C ALA A 180 12.35 -3.38 -2.58
N PHE A 181 13.38 -2.55 -2.45
CA PHE A 181 13.44 -1.20 -3.01
C PHE A 181 13.87 -1.27 -4.47
N ILE A 182 12.91 -1.14 -5.39
CA ILE A 182 13.15 -1.16 -6.83
C ILE A 182 13.54 0.24 -7.29
N GLY A 183 14.75 0.39 -7.83
CA GLY A 183 15.22 1.66 -8.36
C GLY A 183 14.61 1.95 -9.74
N GLU A 184 13.93 3.09 -9.86
CA GLU A 184 13.30 3.53 -11.11
C GLU A 184 13.83 4.89 -11.57
N GLY A 185 14.13 5.00 -12.87
CA GLY A 185 14.68 6.22 -13.48
C GLY A 185 16.13 6.51 -13.11
N TYR A 186 16.91 5.51 -12.68
CA TYR A 186 18.35 5.63 -12.46
C TYR A 186 19.14 5.03 -13.63
N THR A 187 19.96 5.86 -14.27
CA THR A 187 20.90 5.41 -15.31
C THR A 187 22.12 4.74 -14.70
N LYS A 188 22.96 4.12 -15.54
CA LYS A 188 24.22 3.50 -15.11
C LYS A 188 25.17 4.46 -14.39
N SER A 189 25.20 5.72 -14.79
CA SER A 189 26.01 6.77 -14.14
C SER A 189 25.46 7.22 -12.77
N GLU A 190 24.23 6.86 -12.43
CA GLU A 190 23.54 7.29 -11.21
C GLU A 190 23.48 6.16 -10.15
N LEU A 191 24.29 5.11 -10.31
CA LEU A 191 24.35 4.00 -9.34
C LEU A 191 24.66 4.48 -7.91
N ASP A 192 25.57 5.44 -7.76
CA ASP A 192 25.93 5.97 -6.44
C ASP A 192 24.78 6.80 -5.84
N SER A 193 24.02 7.52 -6.67
CA SER A 193 22.80 8.21 -6.25
C SER A 193 21.72 7.23 -5.80
N PHE A 194 21.51 6.13 -6.53
CA PHE A 194 20.59 5.07 -6.12
C PHE A 194 20.97 4.50 -4.74
N LYS A 195 22.26 4.14 -4.53
CA LYS A 195 22.74 3.62 -3.24
C LYS A 195 22.58 4.64 -2.10
N ALA A 196 22.84 5.92 -2.38
CA ALA A 196 22.67 6.99 -1.40
C ALA A 196 21.19 7.17 -1.00
N HIS A 197 20.28 7.17 -1.97
CA HIS A 197 18.84 7.21 -1.69
C HIS A 197 18.38 5.97 -0.92
N LEU A 198 18.81 4.76 -1.32
CA LEU A 198 18.48 3.53 -0.62
C LEU A 198 18.88 3.59 0.86
N ALA A 199 20.11 4.01 1.15
CA ALA A 199 20.60 4.15 2.51
C ALA A 199 19.82 5.21 3.30
N TYR A 200 19.53 6.36 2.69
CA TYR A 200 18.75 7.43 3.30
C TYR A 200 17.33 6.97 3.66
N PHE A 201 16.62 6.36 2.72
CA PHE A 201 15.23 5.93 2.93
C PHE A 201 15.12 4.70 3.83
N THR A 202 16.12 3.81 3.82
CA THR A 202 16.23 2.76 4.85
C THR A 202 16.34 3.38 6.24
N ASN A 203 17.14 4.43 6.40
CA ASN A 203 17.25 5.13 7.68
C ASN A 203 15.96 5.86 8.08
N VAL A 204 15.25 6.47 7.14
CA VAL A 204 13.93 7.08 7.39
C VAL A 204 12.96 6.02 7.90
N PHE A 205 12.83 4.90 7.19
CA PHE A 205 11.92 3.81 7.53
C PHE A 205 12.22 3.22 8.92
N LEU A 206 13.48 2.83 9.18
CA LEU A 206 13.88 2.18 10.43
C LEU A 206 13.94 3.12 11.64
N ASN A 207 13.73 4.43 11.47
CA ASN A 207 13.59 5.38 12.58
C ASN A 207 12.14 5.81 12.83
N GLN A 208 11.20 5.38 12.00
CA GLN A 208 9.78 5.65 12.18
C GLN A 208 9.12 4.54 13.03
N GLU A 209 8.30 4.89 14.02
CA GLU A 209 7.53 3.88 14.75
C GLU A 209 6.31 3.41 13.91
N PRO A 210 5.94 2.12 13.94
CA PRO A 210 6.50 1.05 14.80
C PRO A 210 7.75 0.35 14.22
N PHE A 211 8.16 0.66 12.99
CA PHE A 211 9.27 -0.02 12.32
C PHE A 211 10.58 0.05 13.10
N LYS A 212 10.82 1.17 13.79
CA LYS A 212 11.97 1.34 14.69
C LYS A 212 11.99 0.31 15.82
N THR A 213 10.87 0.11 16.51
CA THR A 213 10.75 -0.93 17.56
C THR A 213 10.96 -2.33 16.99
N TYR A 214 10.48 -2.58 15.77
CA TYR A 214 10.55 -3.89 15.12
C TYR A 214 11.66 -4.00 14.07
N LYS A 215 12.69 -3.16 14.10
CA LYS A 215 13.69 -3.04 13.03
C LYS A 215 14.40 -4.36 12.69
N ASP A 216 14.60 -5.22 13.70
CA ASP A 216 15.27 -6.52 13.56
C ASP A 216 14.36 -7.58 12.89
N ARG A 217 13.10 -7.22 12.60
CA ARG A 217 12.14 -8.05 11.86
C ARG A 217 12.19 -7.85 10.35
N PHE A 218 12.99 -6.91 9.84
CA PHE A 218 13.05 -6.60 8.41
C PHE A 218 14.36 -7.06 7.77
N ASN A 219 14.26 -7.53 6.54
CA ASN A 219 15.35 -7.53 5.56
C ASN A 219 15.05 -6.45 4.51
N ILE A 220 16.07 -5.75 4.04
CA ILE A 220 15.95 -4.67 3.07
C ILE A 220 16.97 -4.86 1.96
N TYR A 221 16.45 -4.99 0.74
CA TYR A 221 17.19 -5.11 -0.50
C TYR A 221 16.98 -3.87 -1.35
N GLY A 222 18.04 -3.37 -1.98
CA GLY A 222 17.93 -2.50 -3.15
C GLY A 222 18.12 -3.32 -4.41
N VAL A 223 17.25 -3.13 -5.39
CA VAL A 223 17.26 -3.85 -6.67
C VAL A 223 17.17 -2.84 -7.79
N LEU A 224 18.14 -2.86 -8.72
CA LEU A 224 18.21 -1.87 -9.78
C LEU A 224 18.54 -2.55 -11.12
N LYS A 225 17.61 -2.45 -12.06
CA LYS A 225 17.92 -2.53 -13.49
C LYS A 225 18.11 -1.10 -13.99
N TYR A 226 19.22 -0.81 -14.67
CA TYR A 226 19.47 0.54 -15.16
C TYR A 226 18.42 0.99 -16.17
N SER A 227 17.89 2.19 -15.97
CA SER A 227 17.07 2.89 -16.95
C SER A 227 17.93 3.47 -18.07
N ALA A 228 17.38 3.57 -19.28
CA ALA A 228 18.08 4.21 -20.40
C ALA A 228 18.17 5.73 -20.19
N GLU A 229 17.16 6.32 -19.55
CA GLU A 229 17.08 7.74 -19.24
C GLU A 229 16.87 8.00 -17.74
N SER A 230 17.27 9.19 -17.27
CA SER A 230 17.14 9.60 -15.87
C SER A 230 15.77 10.24 -15.60
N GLY A 231 15.12 9.87 -14.51
CA GLY A 231 13.76 10.29 -14.14
C GLY A 231 12.66 9.43 -14.76
N ILE A 232 11.43 9.92 -14.83
CA ILE A 232 10.26 9.17 -15.32
C ILE A 232 9.37 10.00 -16.26
N ASP A 233 8.29 9.39 -16.75
CA ASP A 233 7.29 10.04 -17.60
C ASP A 233 6.52 11.15 -16.87
N GLU A 234 6.37 12.29 -17.55
CA GLU A 234 5.47 13.39 -17.17
C GLU A 234 4.52 13.74 -18.34
N PRO A 235 3.43 12.97 -18.54
CA PRO A 235 2.55 13.15 -19.69
C PRO A 235 1.93 14.55 -19.78
N THR A 236 1.60 15.16 -18.64
CA THR A 236 1.06 16.54 -18.58
C THR A 236 2.07 17.62 -18.99
N HIS A 237 3.35 17.28 -19.03
CA HIS A 237 4.45 18.14 -19.49
C HIS A 237 5.03 17.69 -20.84
N HIS A 238 4.40 16.71 -21.51
CA HIS A 238 4.89 16.12 -22.76
C HIS A 238 6.32 15.57 -22.67
N SER A 239 6.72 15.06 -21.50
CA SER A 239 8.01 14.38 -21.31
C SER A 239 7.77 12.89 -21.14
N PHE A 240 8.42 12.10 -21.99
CA PHE A 240 8.34 10.64 -21.98
C PHE A 240 9.77 10.10 -22.00
N LYS A 241 10.09 9.15 -21.12
CA LYS A 241 11.41 8.62 -20.86
C LYS A 241 11.37 7.10 -20.89
N ASN A 242 12.41 6.50 -21.46
CA ASN A 242 12.56 5.05 -21.49
C ASN A 242 13.24 4.56 -20.19
N THR A 243 12.45 3.98 -19.28
CA THR A 243 12.89 3.59 -17.94
C THR A 243 12.59 2.14 -17.62
N ALA A 244 13.24 1.61 -16.59
CA ALA A 244 13.28 0.17 -16.31
C ALA A 244 11.93 -0.42 -15.92
N VAL A 245 11.10 0.34 -15.19
CA VAL A 245 9.75 -0.08 -14.81
C VAL A 245 8.67 0.90 -15.29
N GLY A 246 8.97 1.79 -16.23
CA GLY A 246 7.96 2.63 -16.91
C GLY A 246 7.01 3.39 -15.97
N ALA A 247 7.49 3.87 -14.82
CA ALA A 247 6.63 4.63 -13.91
C ALA A 247 6.22 5.95 -14.57
N SER A 248 5.01 6.42 -14.27
CA SER A 248 4.46 7.61 -14.92
C SER A 248 3.66 8.45 -13.95
N PHE A 249 3.89 9.77 -13.95
CA PHE A 249 2.94 10.69 -13.36
C PHE A 249 1.60 10.63 -14.10
N ASN A 250 0.55 11.17 -13.49
CA ASN A 250 -0.78 11.24 -14.12
C ASN A 250 -1.47 9.89 -14.26
N SER A 251 -1.11 8.91 -13.42
CA SER A 251 -1.85 7.66 -13.28
C SER A 251 -3.31 7.94 -12.94
N MET A 252 -4.22 7.26 -13.64
CA MET A 252 -5.68 7.43 -13.52
C MET A 252 -6.19 8.88 -13.73
N GLY A 253 -5.38 9.77 -14.32
CA GLY A 253 -5.72 11.18 -14.54
C GLY A 253 -5.43 12.11 -13.36
N SER A 254 -4.80 11.63 -12.28
CA SER A 254 -4.37 12.46 -11.15
C SER A 254 -2.93 12.95 -11.35
N PRO A 255 -2.66 14.26 -11.49
CA PRO A 255 -1.33 14.76 -11.90
C PRO A 255 -0.16 14.38 -11.00
N ARG A 256 -0.42 14.05 -9.73
CA ARG A 256 0.61 13.72 -8.72
C ARG A 256 0.63 12.23 -8.36
N TYR A 257 -0.33 11.46 -8.87
CA TYR A 257 -0.37 10.03 -8.67
C TYR A 257 0.62 9.38 -9.63
N VAL A 258 1.51 8.58 -9.07
CA VAL A 258 2.61 7.93 -9.80
C VAL A 258 2.48 6.44 -9.60
N LEU A 259 2.27 5.69 -10.66
CA LEU A 259 2.24 4.24 -10.66
C LEU A 259 2.99 3.73 -11.91
N THR A 260 3.11 2.42 -12.01
CA THR A 260 3.53 1.74 -13.24
C THR A 260 2.43 0.79 -13.74
N GLU A 261 2.27 0.70 -15.05
CA GLU A 261 1.49 -0.35 -15.72
C GLU A 261 2.40 -1.51 -16.20
N GLU A 262 3.73 -1.38 -16.10
CA GLU A 262 4.75 -2.35 -16.52
C GLU A 262 4.99 -3.44 -15.45
N ASN A 263 3.89 -4.07 -15.00
CA ASN A 263 3.90 -5.04 -13.92
C ASN A 263 4.86 -6.22 -14.18
N LYS A 264 4.91 -6.72 -15.43
CA LYS A 264 5.82 -7.80 -15.79
C LYS A 264 7.29 -7.41 -15.56
N ALA A 265 7.70 -6.23 -16.04
CA ALA A 265 9.07 -5.75 -15.85
C ALA A 265 9.40 -5.55 -14.37
N LEU A 266 8.45 -5.01 -13.58
CA LEU A 266 8.60 -4.85 -12.14
C LEU A 266 8.91 -6.19 -11.44
N HIS A 267 8.09 -7.22 -11.68
CA HIS A 267 8.28 -8.51 -11.04
C HIS A 267 9.49 -9.28 -11.61
N ASP A 268 9.80 -9.15 -12.90
CA ASP A 268 11.01 -9.74 -13.50
C ASP A 268 12.26 -9.17 -12.81
N ILE A 269 12.28 -7.86 -12.52
CA ILE A 269 13.36 -7.21 -11.77
C ILE A 269 13.36 -7.66 -10.29
N ALA A 270 12.19 -7.67 -9.64
CA ALA A 270 12.06 -8.03 -8.23
C ALA A 270 12.46 -9.48 -7.93
N SER A 271 12.30 -10.40 -8.90
CA SER A 271 12.67 -11.82 -8.79
C SER A 271 14.14 -12.08 -8.42
N ALA A 272 15.01 -11.06 -8.54
CA ALA A 272 16.41 -11.12 -8.13
C ALA A 272 16.61 -11.30 -6.61
N VAL A 273 15.59 -11.04 -5.79
CA VAL A 273 15.61 -11.18 -4.32
C VAL A 273 14.30 -11.77 -3.80
N PRO A 274 14.28 -12.41 -2.61
CA PRO A 274 13.02 -12.67 -1.90
C PRO A 274 12.37 -11.33 -1.48
N TYR A 275 11.05 -11.23 -1.57
CA TYR A 275 10.30 -10.06 -1.14
C TYR A 275 8.88 -10.39 -0.67
N ASP A 276 8.41 -9.65 0.34
CA ASP A 276 7.02 -9.57 0.79
C ASP A 276 6.34 -8.28 0.32
N ALA A 277 7.12 -7.21 0.16
CA ALA A 277 6.61 -5.90 -0.24
C ALA A 277 7.57 -5.19 -1.21
N LEU A 278 6.97 -4.54 -2.23
CA LEU A 278 7.66 -3.80 -3.28
C LEU A 278 7.57 -2.29 -3.04
N LEU A 279 8.73 -1.62 -3.03
CA LEU A 279 8.84 -0.18 -2.88
C LEU A 279 9.58 0.39 -4.09
N ILE A 280 8.87 1.07 -4.99
CA ILE A 280 9.46 1.66 -6.19
C ILE A 280 9.99 3.06 -5.84
N MET A 281 11.31 3.16 -5.74
CA MET A 281 12.05 4.37 -5.39
C MET A 281 12.40 5.14 -6.66
N ILE A 282 11.78 6.31 -6.86
CA ILE A 282 11.80 7.02 -8.15
C ILE A 282 12.76 8.21 -8.13
N ASN A 283 13.73 8.21 -9.05
CA ASN A 283 14.71 9.28 -9.24
C ASN A 283 14.08 10.59 -9.78
N HIS A 284 13.37 11.33 -8.94
CA HIS A 284 12.66 12.54 -9.36
C HIS A 284 12.46 13.56 -8.25
N ASP A 285 12.50 14.85 -8.59
CA ASP A 285 12.34 15.96 -7.63
C ASP A 285 10.89 16.41 -7.42
N ARG A 286 10.02 16.14 -8.40
CA ARG A 286 8.59 16.50 -8.32
C ARG A 286 7.89 15.62 -7.29
N TYR A 287 7.05 16.22 -6.45
CA TYR A 287 6.19 15.50 -5.51
C TYR A 287 5.22 14.56 -6.24
N GLY A 288 5.28 13.28 -5.90
CA GLY A 288 4.37 12.24 -6.36
C GLY A 288 4.66 10.90 -5.68
N GLY A 289 3.68 10.02 -5.73
CA GLY A 289 3.70 8.71 -5.09
C GLY A 289 2.35 8.02 -5.22
N GLY A 290 2.24 6.84 -4.61
CA GLY A 290 1.02 6.06 -4.49
C GLY A 290 1.29 4.73 -3.81
N GLY A 291 0.29 4.15 -3.16
CA GLY A 291 0.41 2.86 -2.49
C GLY A 291 -0.87 2.07 -2.63
N ILE A 292 -0.75 0.82 -3.08
CA ILE A 292 -1.87 -0.10 -3.25
C ILE A 292 -1.60 -1.36 -2.42
N TYR A 293 -2.59 -1.74 -1.58
CA TYR A 293 -2.46 -2.83 -0.61
C TYR A 293 -2.01 -4.15 -1.26
N ASN A 294 -0.90 -4.72 -0.78
CA ASN A 294 -0.26 -5.94 -1.28
C ASN A 294 0.02 -5.96 -2.78
N PHE A 295 0.26 -4.78 -3.37
CA PHE A 295 0.63 -4.63 -4.78
C PHE A 295 2.03 -4.00 -4.87
N PHE A 296 2.13 -2.68 -4.68
CA PHE A 296 3.40 -1.97 -4.47
C PHE A 296 3.12 -0.56 -3.92
N LEU A 297 4.19 0.14 -3.55
CA LEU A 297 4.17 1.59 -3.43
C LEU A 297 5.17 2.27 -4.37
N THR A 298 4.96 3.55 -4.64
CA THR A 298 5.88 4.44 -5.32
C THR A 298 6.13 5.71 -4.51
N PHE A 299 7.32 6.28 -4.61
CA PHE A 299 7.62 7.59 -4.04
C PHE A 299 8.80 8.24 -4.75
N THR A 300 8.76 9.57 -4.91
CA THR A 300 9.88 10.32 -5.51
C THR A 300 10.92 10.74 -4.47
N THR A 301 12.20 10.69 -4.86
CA THR A 301 13.32 10.81 -3.92
C THR A 301 13.80 12.24 -3.64
N GLY A 302 13.44 13.22 -4.47
CA GLY A 302 14.02 14.56 -4.40
C GLY A 302 13.15 15.62 -3.72
N ASN A 303 11.84 15.36 -3.57
CA ASN A 303 10.89 16.37 -3.10
C ASN A 303 10.97 16.63 -1.57
N ILE A 304 10.49 17.77 -1.10
CA ILE A 304 10.57 18.16 0.33
C ILE A 304 9.74 17.29 1.28
N TRP A 305 8.74 16.56 0.76
CA TRP A 305 7.85 15.66 1.51
C TRP A 305 8.20 14.18 1.31
N LYS A 306 9.35 13.87 0.68
CA LYS A 306 9.76 12.50 0.33
C LYS A 306 9.69 11.49 1.47
N GLU A 307 10.06 11.92 2.69
CA GLU A 307 10.01 11.06 3.88
C GLU A 307 8.56 10.74 4.25
N TYR A 308 7.70 11.77 4.29
CA TYR A 308 6.26 11.61 4.53
C TYR A 308 5.63 10.69 3.49
N VAL A 309 5.88 10.93 2.20
CA VAL A 309 5.25 10.16 1.11
C VAL A 309 5.58 8.69 1.27
N MET A 310 6.86 8.32 1.36
CA MET A 310 7.23 6.90 1.46
C MET A 310 6.60 6.22 2.68
N VAL A 311 6.61 6.87 3.85
CA VAL A 311 6.01 6.27 5.05
C VAL A 311 4.50 6.16 4.89
N HIS A 312 3.81 7.19 4.39
CA HIS A 312 2.37 7.20 4.15
C HIS A 312 1.95 6.10 3.17
N GLU A 313 2.60 6.03 2.00
CA GLU A 313 2.29 5.01 0.98
C GLU A 313 2.57 3.58 1.48
N PHE A 314 3.54 3.40 2.39
CA PHE A 314 3.79 2.11 3.02
C PHE A 314 2.63 1.68 3.92
N GLY A 315 1.94 2.63 4.56
CA GLY A 315 0.72 2.35 5.30
C GLY A 315 -0.37 1.72 4.42
N HIS A 316 -0.54 2.24 3.20
CA HIS A 316 -1.45 1.66 2.21
C HIS A 316 -0.97 0.30 1.73
N SER A 317 0.26 0.21 1.20
CA SER A 317 0.70 -0.99 0.50
C SER A 317 0.97 -2.17 1.42
N PHE A 318 1.42 -1.94 2.66
CA PHE A 318 1.78 -3.01 3.59
C PHE A 318 0.63 -3.38 4.55
N ALA A 319 -0.08 -2.39 5.10
CA ALA A 319 -1.10 -2.62 6.13
C ALA A 319 -2.54 -2.41 5.63
N GLY A 320 -2.72 -1.99 4.39
CA GLY A 320 -4.04 -1.75 3.81
C GLY A 320 -4.83 -0.70 4.58
N LEU A 321 -4.11 0.32 5.08
CA LEU A 321 -4.72 1.47 5.72
C LEU A 321 -5.42 2.31 4.65
N ALA A 322 -6.58 2.87 4.97
CA ALA A 322 -7.24 3.88 4.16
C ALA A 322 -6.62 5.26 4.43
N ASP A 323 -6.84 6.16 3.48
CA ASP A 323 -6.65 7.59 3.74
C ASP A 323 -7.64 8.09 4.78
N GLU A 324 -7.13 8.82 5.77
CA GLU A 324 -7.96 9.42 6.81
C GLU A 324 -8.40 10.85 6.42
N TYR A 325 -7.80 11.47 5.39
CA TYR A 325 -8.27 12.78 4.92
C TYR A 325 -9.57 12.68 4.13
N TYR A 326 -10.35 13.77 4.16
CA TYR A 326 -11.70 13.82 3.59
C TYR A 326 -11.95 14.97 2.61
N SER A 327 -10.92 15.76 2.28
CA SER A 327 -11.08 17.02 1.54
C SER A 327 -10.10 17.17 0.36
N SER A 328 -9.57 16.07 -0.16
CA SER A 328 -8.66 16.04 -1.30
C SER A 328 -9.45 15.98 -2.62
N SER A 329 -8.86 16.53 -3.68
CA SER A 329 -9.28 16.19 -5.04
C SER A 329 -8.65 14.84 -5.42
N THR A 330 -9.45 13.79 -5.51
CA THR A 330 -9.04 12.44 -5.94
C THR A 330 -9.38 12.20 -7.41
N ALA A 331 -8.86 11.12 -8.01
CA ALA A 331 -9.32 10.62 -9.30
C ALA A 331 -10.61 9.77 -9.19
N TYR A 332 -11.03 9.49 -7.97
CA TYR A 332 -12.14 8.61 -7.62
C TYR A 332 -13.41 9.42 -7.39
N GLU A 333 -14.54 8.90 -7.87
CA GLU A 333 -15.87 9.52 -7.65
C GLU A 333 -16.61 8.90 -6.46
N GLU A 334 -16.53 7.56 -6.26
CA GLU A 334 -17.29 6.86 -5.22
C GLU A 334 -16.52 5.62 -4.72
N PHE A 335 -15.54 5.82 -3.82
CA PHE A 335 -14.68 4.73 -3.34
C PHE A 335 -15.36 3.86 -2.26
N TYR A 336 -16.21 4.46 -1.41
CA TYR A 336 -16.94 3.74 -0.36
C TYR A 336 -18.46 3.85 -0.56
N PRO A 337 -19.16 2.75 -0.86
CA PRO A 337 -20.60 2.76 -1.03
C PRO A 337 -21.34 3.16 0.27
N PRO A 338 -22.39 3.99 0.21
CA PRO A 338 -23.19 4.34 1.38
C PRO A 338 -23.80 3.11 2.07
N GLY A 339 -23.77 3.09 3.40
CA GLY A 339 -24.40 2.03 4.21
C GLY A 339 -23.59 0.72 4.27
N VAL A 340 -22.33 0.74 3.84
CA VAL A 340 -21.41 -0.40 3.90
C VAL A 340 -20.22 -0.03 4.79
N GLU A 341 -19.87 -0.93 5.71
CA GLU A 341 -18.70 -0.74 6.57
C GLU A 341 -17.42 -0.98 5.74
N PRO A 342 -16.45 -0.05 5.71
CA PRO A 342 -15.18 -0.29 5.00
C PRO A 342 -14.45 -1.52 5.56
N VAL A 343 -13.55 -2.13 4.79
CA VAL A 343 -12.75 -3.26 5.29
C VAL A 343 -11.44 -2.80 5.93
N GLU A 344 -10.99 -1.60 5.58
CA GLU A 344 -9.78 -0.98 6.08
C GLU A 344 -9.88 -0.74 7.59
N PRO A 345 -8.81 -0.97 8.36
CA PRO A 345 -8.88 -1.01 9.81
C PRO A 345 -9.00 0.38 10.46
N ASN A 346 -8.57 1.44 9.77
CA ASN A 346 -8.43 2.79 10.32
C ASN A 346 -9.52 3.78 9.90
N ILE A 347 -10.60 3.32 9.29
CA ILE A 347 -11.79 4.14 9.02
C ILE A 347 -13.06 3.35 9.29
N THR A 348 -14.16 4.04 9.56
CA THR A 348 -15.47 3.42 9.79
C THR A 348 -16.60 4.27 9.25
N ALA A 349 -17.66 3.63 8.75
CA ALA A 349 -18.94 4.28 8.45
C ALA A 349 -19.83 4.39 9.71
N LEU A 350 -19.36 3.87 10.84
CA LEU A 350 -20.01 3.89 12.16
C LEU A 350 -21.45 3.37 12.12
N LEU A 351 -21.68 2.32 11.32
CA LEU A 351 -23.01 1.72 11.17
C LEU A 351 -23.49 1.03 12.46
N ASP A 352 -22.54 0.61 13.31
CA ASP A 352 -22.78 0.07 14.65
C ASP A 352 -21.89 0.79 15.69
N PRO A 353 -22.36 1.91 16.27
CA PRO A 353 -21.59 2.68 17.25
C PRO A 353 -21.22 1.91 18.53
N GLN A 354 -21.90 0.80 18.84
CA GLN A 354 -21.60 -0.03 20.01
C GLN A 354 -20.41 -0.96 19.75
N ASN A 355 -20.12 -1.26 18.49
CA ASN A 355 -19.06 -2.17 18.05
C ASN A 355 -18.07 -1.45 17.12
N LEU A 356 -17.53 -0.32 17.57
CA LEU A 356 -16.48 0.39 16.86
C LEU A 356 -15.28 -0.54 16.61
N LYS A 357 -14.73 -0.52 15.39
CA LYS A 357 -13.61 -1.40 14.97
C LYS A 357 -12.44 -1.43 15.96
N TRP A 358 -12.08 -0.28 16.51
CA TRP A 358 -10.98 -0.12 17.46
C TRP A 358 -11.47 0.19 18.89
N GLN A 359 -12.65 -0.30 19.27
CA GLN A 359 -13.24 -0.06 20.59
C GLN A 359 -12.27 -0.37 21.74
N GLY A 360 -11.43 -1.41 21.59
CA GLY A 360 -10.42 -1.80 22.58
C GLY A 360 -9.29 -0.77 22.81
N LEU A 361 -9.16 0.23 21.93
CA LEU A 361 -8.20 1.32 22.05
C LEU A 361 -8.82 2.64 22.52
N VAL A 362 -10.16 2.69 22.67
CA VAL A 362 -10.88 3.89 23.12
C VAL A 362 -10.88 3.96 24.64
N GLU A 363 -10.48 5.11 25.19
CA GLU A 363 -10.55 5.35 26.64
C GLU A 363 -12.00 5.40 27.13
N GLU A 364 -12.27 4.82 28.31
CA GLU A 364 -13.59 4.81 28.92
C GLU A 364 -14.16 6.24 29.06
N GLY A 365 -15.41 6.43 28.66
CA GLY A 365 -16.09 7.73 28.69
C GLY A 365 -15.83 8.64 27.48
N THR A 366 -15.00 8.23 26.53
CA THR A 366 -14.85 8.96 25.25
C THR A 366 -16.16 8.88 24.46
N PRO A 367 -16.77 10.01 24.05
CA PRO A 367 -18.00 10.02 23.27
C PRO A 367 -17.76 9.46 21.86
N ILE A 368 -18.73 8.71 21.34
CA ILE A 368 -18.75 8.16 19.98
C ILE A 368 -20.06 8.61 19.30
N PRO A 369 -20.01 9.40 18.22
CA PRO A 369 -18.82 9.99 17.61
C PRO A 369 -18.12 11.03 18.51
N THR A 370 -16.81 11.18 18.33
CA THR A 370 -15.95 12.04 19.16
C THR A 370 -15.88 13.46 18.58
N PRO A 371 -16.27 14.49 19.35
CA PRO A 371 -16.31 15.86 18.84
C PRO A 371 -14.89 16.42 18.67
N TRP A 372 -14.70 17.21 17.62
CA TRP A 372 -13.46 17.96 17.37
C TRP A 372 -13.78 19.26 16.64
N ASN A 373 -12.77 20.13 16.48
CA ASN A 373 -12.92 21.47 15.89
C ASN A 373 -13.11 21.46 14.35
N LYS A 374 -13.92 20.55 13.82
CA LYS A 374 -14.11 20.31 12.38
C LYS A 374 -14.57 21.56 11.64
N GLU A 375 -15.61 22.24 12.13
CA GLU A 375 -16.17 23.42 11.46
C GLU A 375 -15.12 24.52 11.25
N ALA A 376 -14.32 24.82 12.29
CA ALA A 376 -13.26 25.80 12.21
C ALA A 376 -12.13 25.33 11.28
N TYR A 377 -11.79 24.04 11.32
CA TYR A 377 -10.77 23.42 10.46
C TYR A 377 -11.15 23.47 8.98
N ASP A 378 -12.41 23.17 8.67
CA ASP A 378 -12.96 23.20 7.30
C ASP A 378 -12.98 24.64 6.76
N LYS A 379 -13.46 25.61 7.55
CA LYS A 379 -13.43 27.04 7.19
C LYS A 379 -12.03 27.55 6.89
N ALA A 380 -11.02 27.12 7.67
CA ALA A 380 -9.62 27.47 7.41
C ALA A 380 -9.12 26.85 6.08
N GLY A 381 -9.45 25.58 5.84
CA GLY A 381 -9.11 24.88 4.59
C GLY A 381 -9.73 25.53 3.34
N GLU A 382 -11.02 25.87 3.40
CA GLU A 382 -11.72 26.56 2.31
C GLU A 382 -11.11 27.94 2.00
N ALA A 383 -10.84 28.74 3.04
CA ALA A 383 -10.20 30.04 2.89
C ALA A 383 -8.82 29.92 2.23
N TYR A 384 -8.03 28.91 2.62
CA TYR A 384 -6.74 28.64 2.00
C TYR A 384 -6.85 28.18 0.55
N ASN A 385 -7.77 27.25 0.24
CA ASN A 385 -7.94 26.74 -1.12
C ASN A 385 -8.32 27.86 -2.10
N LYS A 386 -9.18 28.78 -1.68
CA LYS A 386 -9.53 29.98 -2.46
C LYS A 386 -8.30 30.83 -2.75
N LYS A 387 -7.46 31.09 -1.73
CA LYS A 387 -6.23 31.85 -1.89
C LYS A 387 -5.20 31.14 -2.77
N ARG A 388 -5.08 29.82 -2.63
CA ARG A 388 -4.18 28.98 -3.44
C ARG A 388 -4.58 29.00 -4.92
N ALA A 389 -5.88 28.97 -5.22
CA ALA A 389 -6.38 29.10 -6.59
C ALA A 389 -6.00 30.45 -7.22
N GLU A 390 -6.09 31.54 -6.45
CA GLU A 390 -5.62 32.87 -6.89
C GLU A 390 -4.12 32.89 -7.21
N TYR A 391 -3.29 32.32 -6.32
CA TYR A 391 -1.84 32.22 -6.55
C TYR A 391 -1.53 31.40 -7.80
N ASN A 392 -2.14 30.22 -7.95
CA ASN A 392 -1.94 29.35 -9.11
C ASN A 392 -2.32 30.06 -10.41
N LYS A 393 -3.46 30.75 -10.45
CA LYS A 393 -3.91 31.53 -11.61
C LYS A 393 -2.90 32.63 -11.96
N LYS A 394 -2.43 33.38 -10.96
CA LYS A 394 -1.44 34.45 -11.15
C LYS A 394 -0.11 33.91 -11.68
N ILE A 395 0.38 32.80 -11.12
CA ILE A 395 1.61 32.14 -11.58
C ILE A 395 1.46 31.65 -13.02
N ALA A 396 0.33 31.02 -13.35
CA ALA A 396 0.06 30.54 -14.70
C ALA A 396 0.01 31.68 -15.73
N GLU A 397 -0.64 32.81 -15.39
CA GLU A 397 -0.68 34.01 -16.24
C GLU A 397 0.71 34.63 -16.43
N LEU A 398 1.52 34.72 -15.36
CA LEU A 398 2.89 35.22 -15.44
C LEU A 398 3.77 34.32 -16.33
N LYS A 399 3.67 33.00 -16.19
CA LYS A 399 4.39 32.04 -17.03
C LYS A 399 3.96 32.15 -18.50
N LYS A 400 2.65 32.23 -18.76
CA LYS A 400 2.09 32.39 -20.12
C LYS A 400 2.57 33.68 -20.80
N ASN A 401 2.72 34.76 -20.03
CA ASN A 401 3.14 36.06 -20.55
C ASN A 401 4.66 36.26 -20.59
N GLY A 402 5.46 35.23 -20.27
CA GLY A 402 6.92 35.33 -20.28
C GLY A 402 7.48 36.31 -19.24
N ALA A 403 6.82 36.45 -18.09
CA ALA A 403 7.27 37.34 -17.02
C ALA A 403 8.65 36.93 -16.49
N PRO A 404 9.46 37.87 -15.95
CA PRO A 404 10.77 37.55 -15.39
C PRO A 404 10.69 36.47 -14.30
N GLU A 405 11.65 35.53 -14.31
CA GLU A 405 11.71 34.42 -13.35
C GLU A 405 11.66 34.91 -11.89
N LYS A 406 12.31 36.03 -11.59
CA LYS A 406 12.29 36.68 -10.27
C LYS A 406 10.86 37.05 -9.82
N THR A 407 10.02 37.52 -10.74
CA THR A 407 8.63 37.88 -10.44
C THR A 407 7.79 36.64 -10.14
N ILE A 408 7.98 35.57 -10.89
CA ILE A 408 7.31 34.28 -10.67
C ILE A 408 7.71 33.72 -9.30
N LYS A 409 9.02 33.67 -9.02
CA LYS A 409 9.56 33.19 -7.74
C LYS A 409 9.02 33.97 -6.55
N ALA A 410 8.90 35.29 -6.64
CA ALA A 410 8.35 36.10 -5.55
C ALA A 410 6.89 35.72 -5.21
N ILE A 411 6.06 35.41 -6.21
CA ILE A 411 4.68 34.94 -5.98
C ILE A 411 4.66 33.51 -5.45
N GLU A 412 5.54 32.64 -5.94
CA GLU A 412 5.70 31.28 -5.41
C GLU A 412 6.14 31.30 -3.93
N GLU A 413 7.06 32.19 -3.55
CA GLU A 413 7.47 32.42 -2.16
C GLU A 413 6.32 32.93 -1.28
N GLU A 414 5.52 33.88 -1.79
CA GLU A 414 4.32 34.38 -1.09
C GLU A 414 3.29 33.26 -0.87
N ALA A 415 3.03 32.45 -1.91
CA ALA A 415 2.15 31.30 -1.85
C ALA A 415 2.66 30.25 -0.85
N ASN A 416 3.97 30.00 -0.83
CA ASN A 416 4.61 29.10 0.13
C ASN A 416 4.48 29.60 1.57
N LEU A 417 4.67 30.91 1.81
CA LEU A 417 4.48 31.50 3.14
C LEU A 417 3.02 31.40 3.59
N HIS A 418 2.07 31.66 2.70
CA HIS A 418 0.64 31.49 2.98
C HIS A 418 0.30 30.03 3.31
N SER A 419 0.89 29.07 2.58
CA SER A 419 0.77 27.64 2.86
C SER A 419 1.25 27.27 4.26
N LYS A 420 2.43 27.77 4.67
CA LYS A 420 2.97 27.55 6.02
C LYS A 420 2.07 28.14 7.11
N LYS A 421 1.55 29.35 6.92
CA LYS A 421 0.62 29.99 7.87
C LYS A 421 -0.68 29.20 8.02
N ASN A 422 -1.24 28.73 6.90
CA ASN A 422 -2.44 27.92 6.94
C ASN A 422 -2.21 26.56 7.63
N GLN A 423 -1.07 25.92 7.37
CA GLN A 423 -0.70 24.68 8.06
C GLN A 423 -0.64 24.89 9.57
N ALA A 424 0.07 25.92 10.04
CA ALA A 424 0.15 26.25 11.46
C ALA A 424 -1.23 26.55 12.09
N LEU A 425 -2.12 27.23 11.36
CA LEU A 425 -3.49 27.48 11.82
C LEU A 425 -4.28 26.15 11.95
N ARG A 426 -4.22 25.28 10.94
CA ARG A 426 -4.91 23.98 10.97
C ARG A 426 -4.38 23.10 12.09
N ASP A 427 -3.07 23.09 12.32
CA ASP A 427 -2.44 22.38 13.44
C ASP A 427 -2.93 22.93 14.79
N SER A 428 -3.03 24.25 14.94
CA SER A 428 -3.58 24.88 16.14
C SER A 428 -5.06 24.51 16.37
N LEU A 429 -5.86 24.38 15.32
CA LEU A 429 -7.27 24.00 15.45
C LEU A 429 -7.44 22.54 15.87
N MET A 430 -6.59 21.65 15.34
CA MET A 430 -6.57 20.24 15.73
C MET A 430 -6.12 20.07 17.18
N THR A 431 -5.02 20.71 17.57
CA THR A 431 -4.44 20.64 18.92
C THR A 431 -5.31 21.30 19.99
N ALA A 432 -6.16 22.27 19.63
CA ALA A 432 -7.13 22.88 20.53
C ALA A 432 -8.36 21.99 20.80
N SER A 433 -8.48 20.82 20.18
CA SER A 433 -9.58 19.89 20.46
C SER A 433 -9.45 19.27 21.85
N PRO A 434 -10.55 19.13 22.62
CA PRO A 434 -10.51 18.49 23.94
C PRO A 434 -10.08 17.02 23.90
N TYR A 435 -10.20 16.37 22.74
CA TYR A 435 -9.80 14.98 22.50
C TYR A 435 -8.51 14.86 21.68
N TRP A 436 -7.68 15.92 21.65
CA TRP A 436 -6.35 15.84 21.02
C TRP A 436 -5.50 14.72 21.64
N GLY A 437 -4.89 13.90 20.78
CA GLY A 437 -4.09 12.75 21.19
C GLY A 437 -4.89 11.56 21.73
N LYS A 438 -6.22 11.61 21.72
CA LYS A 438 -7.10 10.50 22.15
C LYS A 438 -7.56 9.68 20.96
N THR A 439 -7.78 8.39 21.20
CA THR A 439 -8.42 7.49 20.24
C THR A 439 -9.94 7.56 20.41
N GLY A 440 -10.66 7.77 19.31
CA GLY A 440 -12.11 7.95 19.27
C GLY A 440 -12.65 7.72 17.86
N ALA A 441 -13.80 8.30 17.53
CA ALA A 441 -14.37 8.28 16.17
C ALA A 441 -14.58 9.72 15.69
N PHE A 442 -13.58 10.28 15.02
CA PHE A 442 -13.57 11.67 14.57
C PHE A 442 -14.11 11.80 13.15
N GLU A 443 -15.17 12.59 12.97
CA GLU A 443 -15.84 12.70 11.67
C GLU A 443 -14.93 13.30 10.58
N GLY A 444 -15.06 12.76 9.37
CA GLY A 444 -14.25 13.04 8.19
C GLY A 444 -13.15 11.99 8.02
N ALA A 445 -13.33 11.09 7.05
CA ALA A 445 -12.33 10.07 6.67
C ALA A 445 -12.59 9.53 5.25
N GLY A 446 -11.59 8.90 4.62
CA GLY A 446 -11.78 8.15 3.38
C GLY A 446 -12.37 8.99 2.24
N TYR A 447 -11.91 10.24 2.08
CA TYR A 447 -12.44 11.21 1.11
C TYR A 447 -13.89 11.66 1.35
N ILE A 448 -14.53 11.21 2.44
CA ILE A 448 -15.92 11.50 2.78
C ILE A 448 -15.98 12.38 4.04
N SER A 449 -16.55 13.58 3.89
CA SER A 449 -16.52 14.62 4.92
C SER A 449 -17.53 14.42 6.07
N THR A 450 -18.58 13.64 5.86
CA THR A 450 -19.66 13.40 6.83
C THR A 450 -20.09 11.93 6.83
N GLY A 451 -20.38 11.37 8.00
CA GLY A 451 -20.79 9.96 8.15
C GLY A 451 -19.66 8.92 8.05
N PHE A 452 -18.41 9.37 7.89
CA PHE A 452 -17.21 8.54 7.97
C PHE A 452 -16.30 9.06 9.07
N TYR A 453 -15.60 8.16 9.76
CA TYR A 453 -14.85 8.49 10.96
C TYR A 453 -13.47 7.84 10.94
N ARG A 454 -12.49 8.57 11.51
CA ARG A 454 -11.10 8.12 11.71
C ARG A 454 -10.77 8.00 13.21
N PRO A 455 -9.74 7.23 13.57
CA PRO A 455 -9.43 6.91 14.97
C PRO A 455 -8.82 8.04 15.79
N GLN A 456 -8.18 9.01 15.14
CA GLN A 456 -7.53 10.13 15.82
C GLN A 456 -7.66 11.42 15.01
N ILE A 457 -7.59 12.58 15.68
CA ILE A 457 -7.68 13.88 15.02
C ILE A 457 -6.60 14.05 13.94
N ASP A 458 -5.39 13.55 14.20
CA ASP A 458 -4.27 13.59 13.29
C ASP A 458 -3.51 12.26 13.29
N CYS A 459 -2.96 11.94 12.12
CA CYS A 459 -2.28 10.70 11.77
C CYS A 459 -1.47 10.97 10.51
N ILE A 460 -0.41 10.19 10.25
CA ILE A 460 0.28 10.26 8.96
C ILE A 460 -0.64 9.91 7.78
N MET A 461 -1.71 9.13 8.01
CA MET A 461 -2.75 8.85 7.00
C MET A 461 -3.74 10.02 6.82
N PHE A 462 -3.68 11.05 7.67
CA PHE A 462 -4.59 12.20 7.63
C PHE A 462 -3.95 13.44 7.02
N SER A 463 -2.74 13.81 7.46
CA SER A 463 -2.17 15.09 7.03
C SER A 463 -0.67 15.07 6.81
N GLN A 464 -0.23 15.86 5.82
CA GLN A 464 1.16 15.95 5.42
C GLN A 464 2.07 16.42 6.56
N GLY A 465 3.18 15.71 6.75
CA GLY A 465 4.23 16.07 7.71
C GLY A 465 4.88 14.86 8.35
N ILE A 466 6.02 15.09 9.02
CA ILE A 466 6.69 14.06 9.82
C ILE A 466 5.88 13.89 11.11
N LYS A 467 5.14 12.78 11.20
CA LYS A 467 4.33 12.41 12.36
C LYS A 467 4.11 10.91 12.40
N ASP A 468 3.74 10.41 13.55
CA ASP A 468 3.50 8.99 13.75
C ASP A 468 2.14 8.53 13.19
N TYR A 469 2.06 7.25 12.91
CA TYR A 469 0.79 6.54 12.84
C TYR A 469 0.02 6.66 14.15
N CYS A 470 -1.29 6.90 14.05
CA CYS A 470 -2.20 6.81 15.19
C CYS A 470 -2.20 5.38 15.78
N PRO A 471 -2.68 5.18 17.03
CA PRO A 471 -2.65 3.86 17.68
C PRO A 471 -3.27 2.72 16.87
N VAL A 472 -4.36 3.00 16.14
CA VAL A 472 -5.06 1.99 15.31
C VAL A 472 -4.22 1.60 14.09
N CYS A 473 -3.70 2.58 13.35
CA CYS A 473 -2.80 2.31 12.23
C CYS A 473 -1.53 1.57 12.69
N ARG A 474 -0.97 1.96 13.84
CA ARG A 474 0.18 1.28 14.44
C ARG A 474 -0.13 -0.17 14.78
N GLN A 475 -1.31 -0.44 15.36
CA GLN A 475 -1.75 -1.79 15.67
C GLN A 475 -1.83 -2.64 14.40
N ALA A 476 -2.49 -2.16 13.36
CA ALA A 476 -2.62 -2.89 12.09
C ALA A 476 -1.25 -3.19 11.44
N ILE A 477 -0.33 -2.22 11.45
CA ILE A 477 1.05 -2.43 10.97
C ILE A 477 1.78 -3.49 11.81
N VAL A 478 1.67 -3.45 13.13
CA VAL A 478 2.30 -4.44 14.01
C VAL A 478 1.72 -5.83 13.78
N GLU A 479 0.41 -5.94 13.57
CA GLU A 479 -0.25 -7.21 13.23
C GLU A 479 0.30 -7.78 11.91
N MET A 480 0.51 -6.95 10.89
CA MET A 480 1.16 -7.39 9.64
C MET A 480 2.62 -7.83 9.86
N ILE A 481 3.42 -7.09 10.63
CA ILE A 481 4.81 -7.48 10.95
C ILE A 481 4.83 -8.85 11.64
N LYS A 482 3.91 -9.08 12.58
CA LYS A 482 3.80 -10.36 13.28
C LYS A 482 3.30 -11.47 12.38
N TYR A 483 2.32 -11.20 11.51
CA TYR A 483 1.83 -12.16 10.51
C TYR A 483 2.98 -12.76 9.69
N TYR A 484 3.96 -11.94 9.31
CA TYR A 484 5.13 -12.41 8.57
C TYR A 484 6.20 -13.09 9.43
N THR A 485 6.40 -12.65 10.68
CA THR A 485 7.59 -13.02 11.47
C THR A 485 7.36 -13.90 12.69
N GLU A 486 6.11 -14.21 13.03
CA GLU A 486 5.72 -15.04 14.18
C GLU A 486 4.86 -16.21 13.72
#